data_AF-A0A928YPI5-F1
#
_entry.id   AF-A0A928YPI5-F1
#
_cell.length_a   1.000
_cell.length_b   1.000
_cell.length_c   1.000
_cell.angle_alpha   90.00
_cell.angle_beta   90.00
_cell.angle_gamma   90.00
#
_symmetry.space_group_name_H-M   'P 1'
#
loop_
_entity.id
_entity.type
_entity.pdbx_description
1 polymer ?
#
loop_
_entity_poly.entity_id
_entity_poly.type
_entity_poly.pdbx_seq_one_letter_code
_entity_poly.pdbx_strand_id
1 'polypeptide(L)'
;MDKGNKNEKAGATTPATPSKVEGTQASEAQVAREAQVAREAQVDKLQADLTARDSEILSLKEELSKKSEHVATLESEHQSFKDKLKPEIERIQAENKDLKDQVEKLQGELANSEPRKTQPSKTEGKFTVINSFRGNKEGEGVYNVGDDVSHLSDDRLKSLVERDLVKEG
;
A
#
# COMPACT_ATOMS: atom_id res chain seq x y z
N MET A 1 80.53 -12.24 120.76
CA MET A 1 79.31 -12.90 121.26
C MET A 1 78.21 -12.67 120.25
N ASP A 2 77.52 -13.76 119.95
CA ASP A 2 76.43 -13.97 119.01
C ASP A 2 75.17 -13.14 119.31
N LYS A 3 74.43 -12.77 118.25
CA LYS A 3 73.00 -13.08 118.06
C LYS A 3 72.49 -12.43 116.77
N GLY A 4 72.24 -13.27 115.77
CA GLY A 4 71.62 -12.86 114.51
C GLY A 4 70.11 -12.61 114.60
N ASN A 5 69.53 -12.18 113.47
CA ASN A 5 68.29 -12.79 112.98
C ASN A 5 68.09 -12.50 111.49
N LYS A 6 67.57 -13.51 110.78
CA LYS A 6 67.28 -13.52 109.35
C LYS A 6 66.02 -12.70 109.05
N ASN A 7 65.97 -12.03 107.90
CA ASN A 7 64.71 -11.89 107.19
C ASN A 7 64.92 -11.78 105.68
N GLU A 8 64.44 -12.80 104.97
CA GLU A 8 64.31 -12.89 103.53
C GLU A 8 63.18 -11.96 103.08
N LYS A 9 63.35 -11.22 101.97
CA LYS A 9 62.19 -10.83 101.16
C LYS A 9 62.54 -10.56 99.70
N ALA A 10 62.31 -11.62 98.93
CA ALA A 10 61.60 -11.70 97.66
C ALA A 10 61.81 -10.61 96.60
N GLY A 11 62.20 -11.10 95.42
CA GLY A 11 62.42 -10.36 94.19
C GLY A 11 61.23 -9.50 93.75
N ALA A 12 61.58 -8.33 93.21
CA ALA A 12 60.66 -7.49 92.46
C ALA A 12 60.34 -8.16 91.12
N THR A 13 59.25 -8.91 91.05
CA THR A 13 58.63 -9.27 89.77
C THR A 13 57.87 -8.05 89.27
N THR A 14 58.35 -7.44 88.19
CA THR A 14 57.57 -6.50 87.38
C THR A 14 56.24 -7.16 86.98
N PRO A 15 55.08 -6.51 87.18
CA PRO A 15 53.81 -7.05 86.70
C PRO A 15 53.82 -7.05 85.17
N ALA A 16 53.68 -8.24 84.59
CA ALA A 16 53.41 -8.37 83.16
C ALA A 16 52.07 -7.69 82.85
N THR A 17 52.10 -6.72 81.94
CA THR A 17 50.90 -6.07 81.42
C THR A 17 50.04 -7.13 80.73
N PRO A 18 48.73 -7.26 81.05
CA PRO A 18 47.86 -8.17 80.32
C PRO A 18 47.78 -7.73 78.85
N SER A 19 48.06 -8.68 77.96
CA SER A 19 48.18 -8.48 76.52
C SER A 19 46.83 -8.05 75.90
N LYS A 20 46.77 -6.83 75.36
CA LYS A 20 45.61 -6.24 74.65
C LYS A 20 45.41 -6.82 73.23
N VAL A 21 45.81 -8.06 72.98
CA VAL A 21 45.90 -8.62 71.62
C VAL A 21 44.65 -9.41 71.24
N GLU A 22 43.97 -10.05 72.20
CA GLU A 22 42.78 -10.88 71.93
C GLU A 22 41.53 -10.07 71.55
N GLY A 23 41.36 -8.86 72.10
CA GLY A 23 40.18 -8.01 71.81
C GLY A 23 40.20 -7.39 70.40
N THR A 24 41.38 -7.10 69.84
CA THR A 24 41.52 -6.47 68.52
C THR A 24 41.37 -7.49 67.39
N GLN A 25 41.92 -8.70 67.56
CA GLN A 25 41.77 -9.80 66.59
C GLN A 25 40.32 -10.28 66.45
N ALA A 26 39.55 -10.30 67.55
CA ALA A 26 38.13 -10.65 67.51
C ALA A 26 37.31 -9.66 66.67
N SER A 27 37.60 -8.35 66.75
CA SER A 27 36.92 -7.32 65.96
C SER A 27 37.26 -7.37 64.47
N GLU A 28 38.51 -7.64 64.11
CA GLU A 28 38.93 -7.75 62.70
C GLU A 28 38.32 -8.98 62.02
N ALA A 29 38.26 -10.12 62.74
CA ALA A 29 37.60 -11.32 62.25
C ALA A 29 36.09 -11.13 62.02
N GLN A 30 35.43 -10.34 62.86
CA GLN A 30 34.01 -10.02 62.68
C GLN A 30 33.78 -9.14 61.45
N VAL A 31 34.58 -8.08 61.29
CA VAL A 31 34.49 -7.19 60.11
C VAL A 31 34.76 -7.94 58.81
N ALA A 32 35.72 -8.87 58.80
CA ALA A 32 36.00 -9.71 57.65
C ALA A 32 34.82 -10.62 57.27
N ARG A 33 34.14 -11.20 58.27
CA ARG A 33 32.93 -12.02 58.06
C ARG A 33 31.77 -11.19 57.51
N GLU A 34 31.52 -10.02 58.06
CA GLU A 34 30.47 -9.12 57.56
C GLU A 34 30.75 -8.69 56.10
N ALA A 35 32.00 -8.38 55.77
CA ALA A 35 32.42 -8.08 54.41
C ALA A 35 32.34 -9.28 53.46
N GLN A 36 32.48 -10.51 53.96
CA GLN A 36 32.29 -11.73 53.18
C GLN A 36 30.80 -11.94 52.89
N VAL A 37 29.93 -11.84 53.90
CA VAL A 37 28.47 -11.96 53.74
C VAL A 37 27.93 -10.92 52.76
N ALA A 38 28.41 -9.68 52.84
CA ALA A 38 28.03 -8.62 51.89
C ALA A 38 28.44 -8.95 50.44
N ARG A 39 29.62 -9.56 50.25
CA ARG A 39 30.08 -10.00 48.93
C ARG A 39 29.27 -11.17 48.40
N GLU A 40 28.96 -12.16 49.24
CA GLU A 40 28.10 -13.30 48.87
C GLU A 40 26.72 -12.80 48.44
N ALA A 41 26.10 -11.89 49.20
CA ALA A 41 24.83 -11.28 48.82
C ALA A 41 24.90 -10.50 47.48
N GLN A 42 26.03 -9.83 47.21
CA GLN A 42 26.24 -9.15 45.93
C GLN A 42 26.39 -10.15 44.77
N VAL A 43 27.11 -11.25 44.98
CA VAL A 43 27.25 -12.33 43.99
C VAL A 43 25.89 -12.95 43.69
N ASP A 44 25.09 -13.25 44.71
CA ASP A 44 23.74 -13.81 44.54
C ASP A 44 22.84 -12.86 43.73
N LYS A 45 22.91 -11.56 44.03
CA LYS A 45 22.17 -10.54 43.28
C LYS A 45 22.60 -10.50 41.81
N LEU A 46 23.91 -10.46 41.55
CA LEU A 46 24.44 -10.44 40.19
C LEU A 46 24.07 -11.71 39.42
N GLN A 47 24.05 -12.87 40.08
CA GLN A 47 23.66 -14.14 39.48
C GLN A 47 22.17 -14.15 39.11
N ALA A 48 21.31 -13.60 39.98
CA ALA A 48 19.88 -13.43 39.70
C ALA A 48 19.65 -12.47 38.53
N ASP A 49 20.35 -11.32 38.51
CA ASP A 49 20.27 -10.34 37.44
C ASP A 49 20.73 -10.96 36.10
N LEU A 50 21.82 -11.73 36.10
CA LEU A 50 22.33 -12.41 34.91
C LEU A 50 21.32 -13.43 34.37
N THR A 51 20.73 -14.24 35.24
CA THR A 51 19.68 -15.22 34.87
C THR A 51 18.45 -14.54 34.27
N ALA A 52 18.05 -13.38 34.82
CA ALA A 52 16.94 -12.61 34.29
C ALA A 52 17.25 -12.04 32.90
N ARG A 53 18.48 -11.55 32.67
CA ARG A 53 18.91 -11.04 31.37
C ARG A 53 19.04 -12.15 30.33
N ASP A 54 19.55 -13.32 30.71
CA ASP A 54 19.60 -14.48 29.81
C ASP A 54 18.20 -14.90 29.36
N SER A 55 17.23 -14.88 30.28
CA SER A 55 15.83 -15.18 29.96
C SER A 55 15.23 -14.15 28.99
N GLU A 56 15.49 -12.86 29.19
CA GLU A 56 15.05 -11.80 28.29
C GLU A 56 15.70 -11.92 26.91
N ILE A 57 17.00 -12.23 26.83
CA ILE A 57 17.71 -12.47 25.57
C ILE A 57 17.07 -13.61 24.79
N LEU A 58 16.70 -14.71 25.46
CA LEU A 58 16.00 -15.83 24.82
C LEU A 58 14.64 -15.41 24.27
N SER A 59 13.85 -14.67 25.05
CA SER A 59 12.55 -14.14 24.61
C SER A 59 12.69 -13.24 23.39
N LEU A 60 13.64 -12.29 23.42
CA LEU A 60 13.88 -11.37 22.30
C LEU A 60 14.35 -12.10 21.04
N LYS A 61 15.17 -13.16 21.17
CA LYS A 61 15.57 -14.00 20.04
C LYS A 61 14.39 -14.72 19.41
N GLU A 62 13.48 -15.25 20.23
CA GLU A 62 12.27 -15.91 19.73
C GLU A 62 11.35 -14.92 19.00
N GLU A 63 11.13 -13.74 19.57
CA GLU A 63 10.37 -12.67 18.93
C GLU A 63 10.99 -12.22 17.60
N LEU A 64 12.31 -12.08 17.56
CA LEU A 64 13.03 -11.73 16.35
C LEU A 64 12.88 -12.80 15.26
N SER A 65 12.95 -14.09 15.62
CA SER A 65 12.72 -15.20 14.69
C SER A 65 11.31 -15.13 14.10
N LYS A 66 10.29 -15.01 14.95
CA LYS A 66 8.88 -14.90 14.52
C LYS A 66 8.65 -13.71 13.59
N LYS A 67 9.21 -12.55 13.93
CA LYS A 67 9.12 -11.35 13.07
C LYS A 67 9.83 -11.55 11.73
N SER A 68 10.99 -12.20 11.73
CA SER A 68 11.74 -12.47 10.50
C SER A 68 10.99 -13.42 9.57
N GLU A 69 10.38 -14.48 10.12
CA GLU A 69 9.51 -15.41 9.38
C GLU A 69 8.27 -14.69 8.81
N HIS A 70 7.67 -13.80 9.59
CA HIS A 70 6.54 -13.01 9.15
C HIS A 70 6.91 -12.07 7.99
N VAL A 71 8.06 -11.39 8.07
CA VAL A 71 8.57 -10.54 6.98
C VAL A 71 8.80 -11.36 5.71
N ALA A 72 9.45 -12.53 5.82
CA ALA A 72 9.66 -13.40 4.68
C ALA A 72 8.34 -13.86 4.03
N THR A 73 7.31 -14.13 4.84
CA THR A 73 5.97 -14.47 4.35
C THR A 73 5.35 -13.30 3.57
N LEU A 74 5.39 -12.09 4.13
CA LEU A 74 4.87 -10.88 3.48
C LEU A 74 5.60 -10.56 2.17
N GLU A 75 6.92 -10.74 2.13
CA GLU A 75 7.71 -10.56 0.90
C GLU A 75 7.28 -11.55 -0.19
N SER A 76 7.06 -12.82 0.18
CA SER A 76 6.57 -13.84 -0.75
C SER A 76 5.16 -13.53 -1.28
N GLU A 77 4.25 -13.09 -0.40
CA GLU A 77 2.90 -12.70 -0.80
C GLU A 77 2.93 -11.48 -1.75
N HIS A 78 3.73 -10.47 -1.42
CA HIS A 78 3.90 -9.29 -2.25
C HIS A 78 4.45 -9.63 -3.63
N GLN A 79 5.44 -10.54 -3.71
CA GLN A 79 5.96 -11.01 -4.99
C GLN A 79 4.88 -11.77 -5.78
N SER A 80 4.12 -12.65 -5.14
CA SER A 80 2.99 -13.36 -5.76
C SER A 80 1.94 -12.40 -6.33
N PHE A 81 1.62 -11.32 -5.62
CA PHE A 81 0.72 -10.29 -6.14
C PHE A 81 1.30 -9.54 -7.34
N LYS A 82 2.58 -9.19 -7.30
CA LYS A 82 3.25 -8.56 -8.46
C LYS A 82 3.22 -9.46 -9.69
N ASP A 83 3.53 -10.74 -9.51
CA ASP A 83 3.57 -11.72 -10.60
C ASP A 83 2.19 -11.98 -11.20
N LYS A 84 1.11 -11.81 -10.43
CA LYS A 84 -0.27 -11.91 -10.93
C LYS A 84 -0.77 -10.62 -11.58
N LEU A 85 -0.54 -9.47 -10.95
CA LEU A 85 -1.14 -8.20 -11.36
C LEU A 85 -0.44 -7.60 -12.58
N LYS A 86 0.89 -7.73 -12.68
CA LYS A 86 1.64 -7.18 -13.81
C LYS A 86 1.16 -7.74 -15.17
N PRO A 87 1.11 -9.06 -15.40
CA PRO A 87 0.64 -9.60 -16.67
C PRO A 87 -0.85 -9.29 -16.91
N GLU A 88 -1.68 -9.23 -15.86
CA GLU A 88 -3.10 -8.89 -16.03
C GLU A 88 -3.28 -7.43 -16.49
N ILE A 89 -2.47 -6.50 -15.95
CA ILE A 89 -2.45 -5.10 -16.42
C ILE A 89 -2.00 -5.05 -17.89
N GLU A 90 -0.95 -5.77 -18.26
CA GLU A 90 -0.46 -5.82 -19.65
C GLU A 90 -1.53 -6.39 -20.60
N ARG A 91 -2.24 -7.44 -20.17
CA ARG A 91 -3.36 -8.05 -20.92
C ARG A 91 -4.50 -7.06 -21.14
N ILE A 92 -4.95 -6.39 -20.08
CA ILE A 92 -6.03 -5.40 -20.14
C ILE A 92 -5.62 -4.20 -21.00
N GLN A 93 -4.36 -3.78 -20.95
CA GLN A 93 -3.86 -2.69 -21.80
C GLN A 93 -3.87 -3.07 -23.28
N ALA A 94 -3.46 -4.30 -23.61
CA ALA A 94 -3.54 -4.81 -24.98
C ALA A 94 -4.98 -4.88 -25.48
N GLU A 95 -5.88 -5.46 -24.69
CA GLU A 95 -7.31 -5.55 -25.02
C GLU A 95 -7.95 -4.17 -25.24
N ASN A 96 -7.65 -3.20 -24.37
CA ASN A 96 -8.12 -1.82 -24.53
C ASN A 96 -7.61 -1.15 -25.80
N LYS A 97 -6.38 -1.45 -26.22
CA LYS A 97 -5.82 -0.92 -27.47
C LYS A 97 -6.58 -1.52 -28.66
N ASP A 98 -6.73 -2.85 -28.68
CA ASP A 98 -7.42 -3.54 -29.77
C ASP A 98 -8.88 -3.09 -29.90
N LEU A 99 -9.57 -2.88 -28.78
CA LEU A 99 -10.93 -2.35 -28.78
C LEU A 99 -11.00 -0.91 -29.31
N LYS A 100 -10.03 -0.05 -28.98
CA LYS A 100 -9.95 1.31 -29.53
C LYS A 100 -9.74 1.30 -31.03
N ASP A 101 -8.82 0.47 -31.52
CA ASP A 101 -8.53 0.33 -32.94
C ASP A 101 -9.79 -0.17 -33.70
N GLN A 102 -10.56 -1.10 -33.11
CA GLN A 102 -11.84 -1.55 -33.67
C GLN A 102 -12.90 -0.45 -33.69
N VAL A 103 -13.02 0.34 -32.62
CA VAL A 103 -13.97 1.47 -32.56
C VAL A 103 -13.64 2.49 -33.64
N GLU A 104 -12.36 2.86 -33.81
CA GLU A 104 -11.93 3.80 -34.84
C GLU A 104 -12.25 3.27 -36.24
N LYS A 105 -11.98 1.98 -36.49
CA LYS A 105 -12.31 1.33 -37.77
C LYS A 105 -13.81 1.38 -38.05
N LEU A 106 -14.65 1.00 -37.09
CA LEU A 106 -16.11 1.01 -37.25
C LEU A 106 -16.65 2.43 -37.44
N GLN A 107 -16.09 3.43 -36.76
CA GLN A 107 -16.44 4.84 -36.97
C GLN A 107 -16.09 5.28 -38.40
N GLY A 108 -14.93 4.89 -38.92
CA GLY A 108 -14.55 5.13 -40.31
C GLY A 108 -15.49 4.43 -41.31
N GLU A 109 -15.84 3.16 -41.06
CA GLU A 109 -16.82 2.43 -41.87
C GLU A 109 -18.20 3.10 -41.83
N LEU A 110 -18.66 3.53 -40.65
CA LEU A 110 -19.94 4.21 -40.49
C LEU A 110 -19.97 5.53 -41.27
N ALA A 111 -18.92 6.35 -41.15
CA ALA A 111 -18.78 7.60 -41.90
C ALA A 111 -18.74 7.38 -43.42
N ASN A 112 -18.17 6.26 -43.88
CA ASN A 112 -18.15 5.87 -45.29
C ASN A 112 -19.47 5.21 -45.75
N SER A 113 -20.29 4.74 -44.81
CA SER A 113 -21.58 4.10 -45.05
C SER A 113 -22.78 5.06 -44.96
N GLU A 114 -22.57 6.29 -44.48
CA GLU A 114 -23.54 7.36 -44.75
C GLU A 114 -23.80 7.34 -46.26
N PRO A 115 -25.07 7.37 -46.70
CA PRO A 115 -25.37 7.30 -48.12
C PRO A 115 -24.56 8.42 -48.77
N ARG A 116 -23.63 8.05 -49.67
CA ARG A 116 -23.23 8.95 -50.75
C ARG A 116 -24.55 9.59 -51.16
N LYS A 117 -24.68 10.90 -50.94
CA LYS A 117 -25.76 11.67 -51.54
C LYS A 117 -25.61 11.35 -53.02
N THR A 118 -26.36 10.37 -53.48
CA THR A 118 -26.55 10.11 -54.89
C THR A 118 -27.08 11.46 -55.32
N GLN A 119 -26.23 12.20 -56.01
CA GLN A 119 -26.68 13.38 -56.72
C GLN A 119 -27.97 12.94 -57.40
N PRO A 120 -29.09 13.66 -57.22
CA PRO A 120 -30.29 13.32 -57.94
C PRO A 120 -29.86 13.20 -59.40
N SER A 121 -30.05 12.00 -59.96
CA SER A 121 -29.96 11.81 -61.40
C SER A 121 -30.80 12.94 -61.98
N LYS A 122 -30.17 13.80 -62.78
CA LYS A 122 -30.89 14.86 -63.48
C LYS A 122 -31.96 14.19 -64.32
N THR A 123 -33.18 14.13 -63.80
CA THR A 123 -34.37 14.07 -64.63
C THR A 123 -34.31 15.37 -65.44
N GLU A 124 -34.16 15.24 -66.75
CA GLU A 124 -33.92 16.37 -67.67
C GLU A 124 -35.15 17.30 -67.81
N GLY A 125 -36.23 17.07 -67.07
CA GLY A 125 -37.44 17.88 -67.03
C GLY A 125 -37.45 18.85 -65.84
N LYS A 126 -37.83 20.11 -66.08
CA LYS A 126 -38.04 21.10 -65.01
C LYS A 126 -39.38 20.83 -64.33
N PHE A 127 -39.37 20.51 -63.05
CA PHE A 127 -40.59 20.28 -62.27
C PHE A 127 -40.99 21.54 -61.50
N THR A 128 -42.18 22.07 -61.79
CA THR A 128 -42.69 23.29 -61.15
C THR A 128 -43.96 22.99 -60.37
N VAL A 129 -44.05 23.51 -59.14
CA VAL A 129 -45.24 23.37 -58.30
C VAL A 129 -46.42 24.09 -58.92
N ILE A 130 -47.56 23.40 -59.03
CA ILE A 130 -48.83 23.97 -59.52
C ILE A 130 -49.89 24.09 -58.42
N ASN A 131 -49.75 23.32 -57.33
CA ASN A 131 -50.54 23.46 -56.12
C ASN A 131 -49.62 23.40 -54.90
N SER A 132 -49.70 24.40 -54.02
CA SER A 132 -48.83 24.46 -52.84
C SER A 132 -49.00 23.25 -51.93
N PHE A 133 -47.89 22.71 -51.42
CA PHE A 133 -47.90 21.58 -50.50
C PHE A 133 -46.79 21.69 -49.45
N ARG A 134 -46.96 20.98 -48.33
CA ARG A 134 -45.94 20.88 -47.27
C ARG A 134 -45.11 19.62 -47.47
N GLY A 135 -43.79 19.74 -47.36
CA GLY A 135 -42.87 18.60 -47.34
C GLY A 135 -43.17 17.65 -46.18
N ASN A 136 -43.00 16.35 -46.41
CA ASN A 136 -43.29 15.30 -45.42
C ASN A 136 -42.04 14.68 -44.82
N LYS A 137 -40.84 15.17 -45.18
CA LYS A 137 -39.57 14.75 -44.57
C LYS A 137 -39.04 15.86 -43.66
N GLU A 138 -38.30 15.46 -42.64
CA GLU A 138 -37.63 16.38 -41.72
C GLU A 138 -36.68 17.31 -42.49
N GLY A 139 -36.80 18.62 -42.26
CA GLY A 139 -36.04 19.65 -42.97
C GLY A 139 -36.70 20.20 -44.24
N GLU A 140 -37.84 19.65 -44.67
CA GLU A 140 -38.56 20.17 -45.84
C GLU A 140 -39.65 21.18 -45.43
N GLY A 141 -39.64 22.33 -46.11
CA GLY A 141 -40.55 23.44 -45.86
C GLY A 141 -41.88 23.31 -46.59
N VAL A 142 -42.51 24.45 -46.81
CA VAL A 142 -43.68 24.59 -47.68
C VAL A 142 -43.20 24.96 -49.07
N TYR A 143 -43.68 24.25 -50.08
CA TYR A 143 -43.45 24.54 -51.49
C TYR A 143 -44.65 25.30 -52.04
N ASN A 144 -44.39 26.44 -52.65
CA ASN A 144 -45.39 27.35 -53.20
C ASN A 144 -45.53 27.15 -54.70
N VAL A 145 -46.69 27.51 -55.26
CA VAL A 145 -46.92 27.52 -56.70
C VAL A 145 -45.83 28.35 -57.41
N GLY A 146 -45.19 27.74 -58.41
CA GLY A 146 -44.08 28.33 -59.16
C GLY A 146 -42.69 27.91 -58.67
N ASP A 147 -42.56 27.28 -57.50
CA ASP A 147 -41.27 26.79 -56.99
C ASP A 147 -40.72 25.66 -57.87
N ASP A 148 -39.39 25.64 -58.03
CA ASP A 148 -38.68 24.57 -58.73
C ASP A 148 -38.33 23.45 -57.74
N VAL A 149 -38.85 22.25 -58.01
CA VAL A 149 -38.68 21.07 -57.18
C VAL A 149 -37.90 19.96 -57.88
N SER A 150 -37.21 20.27 -58.97
CA SER A 150 -36.43 19.30 -59.77
C SER A 150 -35.26 18.65 -59.00
N HIS A 151 -34.96 19.14 -57.79
CA HIS A 151 -33.98 18.56 -56.87
C HIS A 151 -34.52 17.35 -56.08
N LEU A 152 -35.83 17.12 -56.09
CA LEU A 152 -36.46 15.97 -55.44
C LEU A 152 -36.19 14.68 -56.23
N SER A 153 -36.23 13.53 -55.55
CA SER A 153 -36.03 12.23 -56.19
C SER A 153 -37.13 11.87 -57.19
N ASP A 154 -36.81 11.12 -58.24
CA ASP A 154 -37.75 10.73 -59.31
C ASP A 154 -39.05 10.09 -58.80
N ASP A 155 -38.96 9.14 -57.85
CA ASP A 155 -40.14 8.51 -57.23
C ASP A 155 -41.08 9.52 -56.55
N ARG A 156 -40.48 10.57 -55.99
CA ARG A 156 -41.21 11.63 -55.32
C ARG A 156 -41.82 12.59 -56.33
N LEU A 157 -41.08 12.99 -57.35
CA LEU A 157 -41.59 13.83 -58.43
C LEU A 157 -42.78 13.14 -59.12
N LYS A 158 -42.67 11.84 -59.42
CA LYS A 158 -43.78 11.04 -59.96
C LYS A 158 -45.01 11.06 -59.06
N SER A 159 -44.83 10.83 -57.75
CA SER A 159 -45.95 10.87 -56.80
C SER A 159 -46.59 12.27 -56.68
N LEU A 160 -45.81 13.34 -56.85
CA LEU A 160 -46.32 14.71 -56.82
C LEU A 160 -47.06 15.07 -58.12
N VAL A 161 -46.61 14.57 -59.26
CA VAL A 161 -47.32 14.70 -60.55
C VAL A 161 -48.63 13.93 -60.53
N GLU A 162 -48.63 12.68 -60.02
CA GLU A 162 -49.85 11.87 -59.87
C GLU A 162 -50.91 12.50 -58.94
N ARG A 163 -50.49 13.44 -58.09
CA ARG A 163 -51.36 14.19 -57.16
C ARG A 163 -51.72 15.58 -57.66
N ASP A 164 -51.37 15.93 -58.90
CA ASP A 164 -51.57 17.26 -59.47
C ASP A 164 -50.96 18.39 -58.61
N LEU A 165 -49.86 18.11 -57.90
CA LEU A 165 -49.15 19.10 -57.07
C LEU A 165 -48.04 19.80 -57.84
N VAL A 166 -47.44 19.09 -58.81
CA VAL A 166 -46.29 19.53 -59.59
C VAL A 166 -46.53 19.14 -61.05
N LYS A 167 -46.04 19.95 -61.99
CA LYS A 167 -46.00 19.60 -63.41
C LYS A 167 -44.57 19.50 -63.91
N GLU A 168 -44.34 18.58 -64.83
CA GLU A 168 -43.15 18.57 -65.69
C GLU A 168 -43.30 19.63 -66.78
N GLY A 169 -42.25 20.41 -67.02
CA GLY A 169 -42.18 21.49 -68.00
C GLY A 169 -41.71 21.03 -69.37
#